data_AF-A0A532VEA7-F1
#
_entry.id   AF-A0A532VEA7-F1
#
_cell.length_a   1.000
_cell.length_b   1.000
_cell.length_c   1.000
_cell.angle_alpha   90.00
_cell.angle_beta   90.00
_cell.angle_gamma   90.00
#
_symmetry.space_group_name_H-M   'P 1'
#
loop_
_entity.id
_entity.type
_entity.pdbx_description
1 polymer ?
#
loop_
_entity_poly.entity_id
_entity_poly.type
_entity_poly.pdbx_seq_one_letter_code
_entity_poly.pdbx_strand_id
1 'polypeptide(L)'
;TAQEGLRYLEKVGKDNVGLLLDTFQMNIEEKNLPAAILKAGDRLYHFHVCASDRGIPGKGHIDWEGVFGALRRIGYKRWLTVESFWPEAGGGAGAAAKVWRQLAPTPDHIAKGGLELVRKYLQSKCRTKVIHR
;
A
#
# COMPACT_ATOMS: atom_id res chain seq x y z
N THR A 1 -5.94 4.30 12.87
CA THR A 1 -4.52 3.84 12.96
C THR A 1 -4.42 2.32 12.99
N ALA A 2 -3.23 1.75 12.73
CA ALA A 2 -2.93 0.33 12.84
C ALA A 2 -3.16 -0.20 14.26
N GLN A 3 -2.82 0.59 15.28
CA GLN A 3 -3.02 0.21 16.67
C GLN A 3 -4.52 0.08 17.03
N GLU A 4 -5.36 0.99 16.55
CA GLU A 4 -6.81 0.87 16.70
C GLU A 4 -7.37 -0.35 15.99
N GLY A 5 -6.89 -0.62 14.77
CA GLY A 5 -7.27 -1.81 14.02
C GLY A 5 -6.95 -3.10 14.78
N LEU A 6 -5.76 -3.22 15.37
CA LEU A 6 -5.39 -4.39 16.18
C LEU A 6 -6.32 -4.59 17.37
N ARG A 7 -6.61 -3.52 18.13
CA ARG A 7 -7.57 -3.59 19.24
C ARG A 7 -8.98 -4.00 18.79
N TYR A 8 -9.37 -3.59 17.58
CA TYR A 8 -10.64 -4.02 17.01
C TYR A 8 -10.63 -5.51 16.63
N LEU A 9 -9.53 -6.01 16.06
CA LEU A 9 -9.37 -7.43 15.73
C LEU A 9 -9.44 -8.33 16.97
N GLU A 10 -8.90 -7.89 18.11
CA GLU A 10 -9.04 -8.59 19.40
C GLU A 10 -10.50 -8.79 19.80
N LYS A 11 -11.34 -7.76 19.61
CA LYS A 11 -12.79 -7.84 19.87
C LYS A 11 -13.53 -8.74 18.89
N VAL A 12 -13.09 -8.76 17.63
CA VAL A 12 -13.66 -9.63 16.60
C VAL A 12 -13.36 -11.10 16.91
N GLY A 13 -12.17 -11.42 17.42
CA GLY A 13 -11.83 -12.77 17.89
C GLY A 13 -11.82 -13.83 16.78
N LYS A 14 -11.49 -13.44 15.54
CA LYS A 14 -11.43 -14.34 14.37
C LYS A 14 -10.06 -14.30 13.71
N ASP A 15 -9.55 -15.48 13.37
CA ASP A 15 -8.23 -15.63 12.73
C ASP A 15 -8.26 -15.35 11.23
N ASN A 16 -9.43 -15.40 10.59
CA ASN A 16 -9.58 -15.08 9.18
C ASN A 16 -9.82 -13.59 8.89
N VAL A 17 -9.74 -12.72 9.91
CA VAL A 17 -9.91 -11.27 9.77
C VAL A 17 -8.58 -10.57 10.09
N GLY A 18 -8.09 -9.73 9.18
CA GLY A 18 -6.81 -9.02 9.36
C GLY A 18 -6.91 -7.56 8.95
N LEU A 19 -5.78 -6.85 9.10
CA LEU A 19 -5.65 -5.46 8.71
C LEU A 19 -5.40 -5.33 7.21
N LEU A 20 -5.99 -4.28 6.65
CA LEU A 20 -5.52 -3.64 5.43
C LEU A 20 -4.85 -2.34 5.84
N LEU A 21 -3.59 -2.16 5.44
CA LEU A 21 -2.89 -0.87 5.59
C LEU A 21 -2.67 -0.23 4.22
N ASP A 22 -2.78 1.09 4.17
CA ASP A 22 -2.70 1.91 2.97
C ASP A 22 -1.76 3.09 3.24
N THR A 23 -0.70 3.22 2.43
CA THR A 23 0.31 4.28 2.61
C THR A 23 -0.24 5.69 2.49
N PHE A 24 -1.32 5.93 1.73
CA PHE A 24 -1.96 7.26 1.69
C PHE A 24 -2.59 7.60 3.06
N GLN A 25 -3.36 6.67 3.63
CA GLN A 25 -4.04 6.90 4.91
C GLN A 25 -3.05 6.92 6.07
N MET A 26 -2.08 6.00 6.05
CA MET A 26 -1.02 5.98 7.05
C MET A 26 -0.20 7.26 7.06
N ASN A 27 0.04 7.87 5.90
CA ASN A 27 0.76 9.15 5.80
C ASN A 27 0.05 10.31 6.51
N ILE A 28 -1.26 10.21 6.73
CA ILE A 28 -2.04 11.22 7.47
C ILE A 28 -2.05 10.87 8.96
N GLU A 29 -2.36 9.62 9.30
CA GLU A 29 -2.74 9.24 10.66
C GLU A 29 -1.60 8.65 11.50
N GLU A 30 -0.63 7.98 10.87
CA GLU A 30 0.47 7.32 11.58
C GLU A 30 1.63 8.29 11.83
N LYS A 31 2.20 8.24 13.02
CA LYS A 31 3.40 9.02 13.35
C LYS A 31 4.66 8.47 12.66
N ASN A 32 4.66 7.18 12.33
CA ASN A 32 5.78 6.51 11.65
C ASN A 32 5.26 5.28 10.89
N LEU A 33 5.33 5.33 9.55
CA LEU A 33 4.81 4.26 8.68
C LEU A 33 5.50 2.90 8.94
N PRO A 34 6.84 2.81 8.98
CA PRO A 34 7.52 1.54 9.28
C PRO A 34 7.08 0.92 10.62
N ALA A 35 6.99 1.74 11.68
CA ALA A 35 6.60 1.26 13.00
C ALA A 35 5.16 0.73 13.03
N ALA A 36 4.23 1.36 12.30
CA ALA A 36 2.86 0.88 12.18
C ALA A 36 2.79 -0.49 11.47
N ILE A 37 3.59 -0.69 10.41
CA ILE A 37 3.69 -1.97 9.68
C ILE A 37 4.29 -3.06 10.58
N LEU A 38 5.40 -2.74 11.27
CA LEU A 38 6.04 -3.67 12.21
C LEU A 38 5.07 -4.09 13.33
N LYS A 39 4.28 -3.15 13.85
CA LYS A 39 3.26 -3.41 14.86
C LYS A 39 2.14 -4.30 14.32
N ALA A 40 1.73 -4.14 13.06
CA ALA A 40 0.70 -4.99 12.46
C ALA A 40 1.14 -6.45 12.32
N GLY A 41 2.41 -6.71 12.03
CA GLY A 41 2.99 -8.05 11.99
C GLY A 41 2.18 -9.05 11.16
N ASP A 42 1.95 -10.23 11.70
CA ASP A 42 1.19 -11.31 11.03
C ASP A 42 -0.29 -10.99 10.81
N ARG A 43 -0.84 -9.97 11.52
CA ARG A 43 -2.22 -9.52 11.32
C ARG A 43 -2.37 -8.63 10.09
N LEU A 44 -1.30 -8.25 9.40
CA LEU A 44 -1.38 -7.54 8.13
C LEU A 44 -1.75 -8.50 6.99
N TYR A 45 -2.99 -8.41 6.50
CA TYR A 45 -3.50 -9.32 5.46
C TYR A 45 -3.46 -8.70 4.07
N HIS A 46 -3.68 -7.39 3.95
CA HIS A 46 -3.61 -6.69 2.67
C HIS A 46 -2.85 -5.37 2.79
N PHE A 47 -2.22 -4.94 1.71
CA PHE A 47 -1.44 -3.71 1.70
C PHE A 47 -1.62 -2.95 0.39
N HIS A 48 -2.04 -1.69 0.50
CA HIS A 48 -2.13 -0.76 -0.62
C HIS A 48 -0.86 0.08 -0.72
N VAL A 49 -0.31 0.12 -1.93
CA VAL A 49 0.80 0.98 -2.35
C VAL A 49 0.18 2.21 -3.03
N CYS A 50 -0.15 3.22 -2.24
CA CYS A 50 -0.82 4.44 -2.68
C CYS A 50 0.06 5.67 -2.40
N ALA A 51 0.27 6.53 -3.40
CA ALA A 51 1.11 7.71 -3.25
C ALA A 51 0.52 8.71 -2.25
N SER A 52 1.35 9.62 -1.70
CA SER A 52 0.90 10.63 -0.73
C SER A 52 -0.20 11.55 -1.27
N ASP A 53 -0.28 11.71 -2.59
CA ASP A 53 -1.31 12.50 -3.27
C ASP A 53 -2.22 11.64 -4.17
N ARG A 54 -2.15 10.32 -4.01
CA ARG A 54 -2.83 9.28 -4.82
C ARG A 54 -2.39 9.20 -6.28
N GLY A 55 -1.37 9.94 -6.71
CA GLY A 55 -0.78 9.83 -8.04
C GLY A 55 0.14 8.61 -8.19
N ILE A 56 1.24 8.78 -8.93
CA ILE A 56 2.18 7.68 -9.20
C ILE A 56 3.01 7.36 -7.94
N PRO A 57 2.95 6.13 -7.38
CA PRO A 57 3.81 5.75 -6.26
C PRO A 57 5.29 5.97 -6.58
N GLY A 58 6.03 6.55 -5.63
CA GLY A 58 7.44 6.92 -5.82
C GLY A 58 7.69 8.32 -6.36
N LYS A 59 6.65 9.10 -6.70
CA LYS A 59 6.75 10.50 -7.14
C LYS A 59 6.32 11.53 -6.08
N GLY A 60 5.96 11.07 -4.89
CA GLY A 60 5.66 11.90 -3.72
C GLY A 60 6.66 11.71 -2.59
N HIS A 61 6.23 11.94 -1.36
CA HIS A 61 7.10 11.99 -0.18
C HIS A 61 6.96 10.79 0.78
N ILE A 62 6.24 9.74 0.40
CA ILE A 62 6.15 8.51 1.21
C ILE A 62 7.54 7.89 1.37
N ASP A 63 7.90 7.52 2.60
CA ASP A 63 9.11 6.75 2.92
C ASP A 63 8.97 5.29 2.44
N TRP A 64 9.21 5.08 1.14
CA TRP A 64 9.11 3.76 0.54
C TRP A 64 10.18 2.79 1.04
N GLU A 65 11.39 3.28 1.33
CA GLU A 65 12.46 2.42 1.83
C GLU A 65 12.09 1.83 3.20
N GLY A 66 11.60 2.67 4.11
CA GLY A 66 11.09 2.24 5.41
C GLY A 66 9.85 1.35 5.29
N VAL A 67 8.89 1.68 4.43
CA VAL A 67 7.68 0.87 4.21
C VAL A 67 8.04 -0.54 3.74
N PHE A 68 8.78 -0.67 2.64
CA PHE A 68 9.16 -1.98 2.11
C PHE A 68 10.16 -2.70 3.03
N GLY A 69 11.01 -1.95 3.75
CA GLY A 69 11.86 -2.48 4.81
C GLY A 69 11.06 -3.15 5.93
N ALA A 70 10.01 -2.49 6.43
CA ALA A 70 9.14 -3.03 7.46
C ALA A 70 8.36 -4.26 6.96
N LEU A 71 7.80 -4.21 5.75
CA LEU A 71 7.12 -5.35 5.12
C LEU A 71 8.03 -6.58 5.01
N ARG A 72 9.31 -6.39 4.62
CA ARG A 72 10.30 -7.47 4.62
C ARG A 72 10.59 -8.01 6.02
N ARG A 73 10.74 -7.13 7.02
CA ARG A 73 11.03 -7.52 8.41
C ARG A 73 9.93 -8.35 9.05
N ILE A 74 8.66 -8.08 8.72
CA ILE A 74 7.52 -8.91 9.16
C ILE A 74 7.30 -10.13 8.26
N GLY A 75 8.13 -10.35 7.24
CA GLY A 75 7.99 -11.48 6.32
C GLY A 75 6.69 -11.46 5.49
N TYR A 76 6.20 -10.28 5.13
CA TYR A 76 4.95 -10.13 4.37
C TYR A 76 5.05 -10.81 2.99
N LYS A 77 4.18 -11.80 2.73
CA LYS A 77 4.15 -12.61 1.50
C LYS A 77 2.79 -12.56 0.78
N ARG A 78 1.91 -11.66 1.20
CA ARG A 78 0.57 -11.49 0.61
C ARG A 78 0.59 -10.41 -0.47
N TRP A 79 -0.59 -9.98 -0.92
CA TRP A 79 -0.75 -9.08 -2.07
C TRP A 79 -0.33 -7.64 -1.76
N LEU A 80 0.51 -7.08 -2.63
CA LEU A 80 0.74 -5.65 -2.75
C LEU A 80 -0.13 -5.12 -3.90
N THR A 81 -1.07 -4.23 -3.59
CA THR A 81 -1.97 -3.65 -4.58
C THR A 81 -1.62 -2.19 -4.80
N VAL A 82 -1.32 -1.80 -6.04
CA VAL A 82 -1.21 -0.37 -6.39
C VAL A 82 -2.62 0.21 -6.41
N GLU A 83 -2.87 1.20 -5.57
CA GLU A 83 -4.15 1.90 -5.51
C GLU A 83 -3.99 3.34 -5.99
N SER A 84 -4.95 3.81 -6.76
CA SER A 84 -5.09 5.20 -7.17
C SER A 84 -6.54 5.47 -7.59
N PHE A 85 -6.88 6.75 -7.73
CA PHE A 85 -8.22 7.20 -8.06
C PHE A 85 -8.15 8.12 -9.28
N TRP A 86 -8.97 7.83 -10.27
CA TRP A 86 -9.09 8.62 -11.47
C TRP A 86 -10.38 9.46 -11.41
N PRO A 87 -10.34 10.78 -11.69
CA PRO A 87 -11.53 11.64 -11.61
C PRO A 87 -12.72 11.09 -12.41
N GLU A 88 -12.44 10.53 -13.59
CA GLU A 88 -13.43 10.01 -14.53
C GLU A 88 -13.59 8.48 -14.42
N ALA A 89 -12.98 7.84 -13.42
CA ALA A 89 -13.31 6.45 -13.15
C ALA A 89 -14.80 6.38 -12.82
N GLY A 90 -15.55 5.69 -13.68
CA GLY A 90 -16.99 5.52 -13.55
C GLY A 90 -17.40 5.03 -12.14
N GLY A 91 -18.65 5.26 -11.76
CA GLY A 91 -19.16 4.87 -10.44
C GLY A 91 -18.83 5.85 -9.31
N GLY A 92 -18.29 7.04 -9.61
CA GLY A 92 -18.15 8.14 -8.65
C GLY A 92 -16.99 7.99 -7.65
N ALA A 93 -16.14 6.96 -7.80
CA ALA A 93 -15.02 6.70 -6.90
C ALA A 93 -14.04 7.88 -6.83
N GLY A 94 -13.75 8.53 -7.97
CA GLY A 94 -12.92 9.74 -8.01
C GLY A 94 -13.50 10.90 -7.19
N ALA A 95 -14.82 11.13 -7.30
CA ALA A 95 -15.53 12.16 -6.55
C ALA A 95 -15.60 11.83 -5.04
N ALA A 96 -15.83 10.56 -4.69
CA ALA A 96 -15.82 10.09 -3.30
C ALA A 96 -14.44 10.28 -2.65
N ALA A 97 -13.37 9.98 -3.40
CA ALA A 97 -11.98 10.17 -2.99
C ALA A 97 -11.46 11.60 -3.15
N LYS A 98 -12.32 12.55 -3.56
CA LYS A 98 -12.00 13.98 -3.70
C LYS A 98 -10.83 14.25 -4.65
N VAL A 99 -10.76 13.51 -5.76
CA VAL A 99 -9.73 13.71 -6.79
C VAL A 99 -10.17 14.79 -7.77
N TRP A 100 -9.65 16.00 -7.56
CA TRP A 100 -9.95 17.18 -8.40
C TRP A 100 -8.86 17.52 -9.40
N ARG A 101 -7.70 16.85 -9.31
CA ARG A 101 -6.52 17.11 -10.14
C ARG A 101 -6.29 15.96 -11.10
N GLN A 102 -5.67 16.25 -12.24
CA GLN A 102 -5.07 15.24 -13.09
C GLN A 102 -3.77 14.75 -12.42
N LEU A 103 -3.80 13.55 -11.85
CA LEU A 103 -2.68 12.98 -11.07
C LEU A 103 -1.57 12.35 -11.91
N ALA A 104 -1.87 12.03 -13.16
CA ALA A 104 -0.94 11.49 -14.15
C ALA A 104 -1.51 11.76 -15.57
N PRO A 105 -0.72 11.63 -16.64
CA PRO A 105 -1.23 11.76 -18.00
C PRO A 105 -2.36 10.79 -18.32
N THR A 106 -2.24 9.52 -17.89
CA THR A 106 -3.27 8.48 -18.02
C THR A 106 -3.27 7.53 -16.82
N PRO A 107 -4.34 6.75 -16.58
CA PRO A 107 -4.36 5.71 -15.54
C PRO A 107 -3.21 4.70 -15.67
N ASP A 108 -2.86 4.33 -16.91
CA ASP A 108 -1.76 3.40 -17.20
C ASP A 108 -0.40 3.89 -16.70
N HIS A 109 -0.16 5.21 -16.68
CA HIS A 109 1.07 5.75 -16.12
C HIS A 109 1.17 5.49 -14.62
N ILE A 110 0.04 5.52 -13.91
CA ILE A 110 -0.02 5.20 -12.49
C ILE A 110 0.25 3.71 -12.26
N ALA A 111 -0.41 2.85 -13.04
CA ALA A 111 -0.21 1.41 -12.97
C ALA A 111 1.25 1.01 -13.26
N LYS A 112 1.85 1.54 -14.34
CA LYS A 112 3.24 1.26 -14.73
C LYS A 112 4.23 1.77 -13.69
N GLY A 113 4.11 3.03 -13.26
CA GLY A 113 5.02 3.59 -12.26
C GLY A 113 4.91 2.94 -10.89
N GLY A 114 3.69 2.57 -10.47
CA GLY A 114 3.48 1.78 -9.25
C GLY A 114 4.13 0.40 -9.34
N LEU A 115 3.98 -0.29 -10.47
CA LEU A 115 4.62 -1.59 -10.71
C LEU A 115 6.15 -1.51 -10.71
N GLU A 116 6.71 -0.45 -11.30
CA GLU A 116 8.16 -0.19 -11.27
C GLU A 116 8.67 -0.02 -9.85
N LEU A 117 7.97 0.77 -9.02
CA LEU A 117 8.31 0.94 -7.60
C LEU A 117 8.28 -0.39 -6.85
N VAL A 118 7.20 -1.17 -7.02
CA VAL A 118 7.06 -2.48 -6.35
C VAL A 118 8.18 -3.42 -6.80
N ARG A 119 8.46 -3.51 -8.11
CA ARG A 119 9.56 -4.32 -8.64
C ARG A 119 10.91 -3.90 -8.08
N LYS A 120 11.20 -2.60 -8.00
CA LYS A 120 12.44 -2.08 -7.40
C LYS A 120 12.68 -2.63 -5.99
N TYR A 121 11.65 -2.69 -5.15
CA TYR A 121 11.78 -3.15 -3.76
C TYR A 121 11.58 -4.65 -3.54
N LEU A 122 11.02 -5.38 -4.52
CA LEU A 122 10.96 -6.84 -4.52
C LEU A 122 12.23 -7.49 -5.11
N GLN A 123 12.83 -6.87 -6.12
CA GLN A 123 14.05 -7.38 -6.79
C GLN A 123 15.32 -7.14 -5.96
N SER A 124 15.28 -6.25 -4.96
CA SER A 124 16.47 -5.81 -4.25
C SER A 124 17.06 -6.79 -3.23
N LYS A 125 16.57 -8.05 -3.13
CA LYS A 125 17.31 -9.25 -2.59
C LYS A 125 16.45 -10.54 -2.46
N CYS A 126 15.65 -10.90 -3.47
CA CYS A 126 14.96 -12.20 -3.49
C CYS A 126 15.26 -12.97 -4.78
N ARG A 127 15.82 -14.19 -4.64
CA ARG A 127 16.05 -15.13 -5.74
C ARG A 127 14.75 -15.32 -6.52
N THR A 128 14.71 -14.84 -7.76
CA THR A 128 13.59 -15.08 -8.66
C THR A 128 13.87 -16.38 -9.42
N LYS A 129 13.08 -17.43 -9.17
CA LYS A 129 13.03 -18.62 -10.02
C LYS A 129 11.84 -18.44 -10.96
N VAL A 130 12.09 -18.13 -12.23
CA VAL A 130 11.06 -18.15 -13.27
C VAL A 130 10.90 -19.59 -13.71
N ILE A 131 9.74 -20.19 -13.46
CA ILE A 131 9.36 -21.47 -14.05
C ILE A 131 8.47 -21.12 -15.24
N HIS A 132 9.00 -21.30 -16.45
CA HIS A 132 8.19 -21.31 -17.67
C HIS A 132 7.43 -22.64 -17.73
N ARG A 133 6.13 -22.56 -17.97
CA ARG A 133 5.41 -23.54 -18.79
C ARG A 133 4.81 -22.79 -19.95
#